data_AF-A0A449D277-F1
#
_entry.id   AF-A0A449D277-F1
#
_cell.length_a   1.000
_cell.length_b   1.000
_cell.length_c   1.000
_cell.angle_alpha   90.00
_cell.angle_beta   90.00
_cell.angle_gamma   90.00
#
_symmetry.space_group_name_H-M   'P 1'
#
loop_
_entity.id
_entity.type
_entity.pdbx_description
1 polymer ?
#
loop_
_entity_poly.entity_id
_entity_poly.type
_entity_poly.pdbx_seq_one_letter_code
_entity_poly.pdbx_strand_id
1 'polypeptide(L)'
;MEGALVAFDGFFRVVNRAYKGDYEATKEFSRYARGEALESIQGDSQVIEDGSYVFTGNVEPTKVAVTKFDGIQGSASPERVNVQFCFDLTKWSLAPKNETPTLTSDFATMEHEITYEDGSWKVAAQTLKDRSC
;
A
#
# COMPACT_ATOMS: atom_id res chain seq x y z
N MET A 1 2.55 -17.07 6.19
CA MET A 1 3.47 -15.91 6.17
C MET A 1 3.98 -15.56 4.78
N GLU A 2 4.53 -16.49 3.98
CA GLU A 2 5.02 -16.19 2.61
C GLU A 2 3.97 -15.48 1.74
N GLY A 3 2.72 -15.93 1.79
CA GLY A 3 1.61 -15.29 1.09
C GLY A 3 1.32 -13.83 1.51
N ALA A 4 1.65 -13.44 2.74
CA ALA A 4 1.49 -12.07 3.21
C ALA A 4 2.50 -11.13 2.53
N LEU A 5 3.75 -11.57 2.37
CA LEU A 5 4.77 -10.79 1.66
C LEU A 5 4.49 -10.73 0.14
N VAL A 6 3.87 -11.76 -0.43
CA VAL A 6 3.37 -11.72 -1.81
C VAL A 6 2.23 -10.69 -1.95
N ALA A 7 1.33 -10.60 -0.97
CA ALA A 7 0.28 -9.59 -0.95
C ALA A 7 0.86 -8.17 -0.85
N PHE A 8 1.86 -7.98 0.02
CA PHE A 8 2.62 -6.75 0.18
C PHE A 8 3.29 -6.28 -1.12
N ASP A 9 4.07 -7.14 -1.77
CA ASP A 9 4.73 -6.81 -3.04
C ASP A 9 3.71 -6.52 -4.15
N GLY A 10 2.70 -7.38 -4.26
CA GLY A 10 1.65 -7.25 -5.26
C GLY A 10 0.88 -5.94 -5.14
N PHE A 11 0.63 -5.47 -3.91
CA PHE A 11 0.00 -4.17 -3.63
C PHE A 11 0.76 -3.02 -4.29
N PHE A 12 2.06 -2.89 -4.04
CA PHE A 12 2.84 -1.79 -4.62
C PHE A 12 3.03 -1.93 -6.13
N ARG A 13 3.17 -3.16 -6.63
CA ARG A 13 3.26 -3.41 -8.07
C ARG A 13 2.01 -2.95 -8.80
N VAL A 14 0.82 -3.26 -8.29
CA VAL A 14 -0.44 -2.86 -8.93
C VAL A 14 -0.70 -1.36 -8.78
N VAL A 15 -0.41 -0.77 -7.61
CA VAL A 15 -0.51 0.68 -7.37
C VAL A 15 0.35 1.46 -8.37
N ASN A 16 1.63 1.10 -8.51
CA ASN A 16 2.52 1.79 -9.45
C ASN A 16 2.06 1.68 -10.91
N ARG A 17 1.49 0.55 -11.32
CA ARG A 17 0.92 0.41 -12.67
C ARG A 17 -0.28 1.32 -12.86
N ALA A 18 -1.27 1.21 -11.97
CA ALA A 18 -2.51 1.97 -12.04
C ALA A 18 -2.24 3.48 -12.03
N TYR A 19 -1.43 3.96 -11.09
CA TYR A 19 -1.18 5.39 -10.91
C TYR A 19 -0.32 5.99 -12.02
N LYS A 20 0.35 5.16 -12.83
CA LYS A 20 1.08 5.57 -14.04
C LYS A 20 0.24 5.55 -15.31
N GLY A 21 -1.06 5.32 -15.19
CA GLY A 21 -2.02 5.37 -16.30
C GLY A 21 -2.42 4.02 -16.86
N ASP A 22 -1.96 2.90 -16.30
CA ASP A 22 -2.52 1.57 -16.59
C ASP A 22 -3.76 1.34 -15.72
N TYR A 23 -4.83 2.12 -15.94
CA TYR A 23 -6.04 2.07 -15.12
C TYR A 23 -6.76 0.71 -15.18
N GLU A 24 -6.50 -0.11 -16.18
CA GLU A 24 -6.96 -1.50 -16.24
C GLU A 24 -6.39 -2.36 -15.09
N ALA A 25 -5.21 -2.00 -14.56
CA ALA A 25 -4.61 -2.64 -13.39
C ALA A 25 -5.46 -2.48 -12.11
N THR A 26 -6.37 -1.50 -12.05
CA THR A 26 -7.30 -1.33 -10.90
C THR A 26 -8.17 -2.56 -10.66
N LYS A 27 -8.45 -3.36 -11.72
CA LYS A 27 -9.16 -4.64 -11.63
C LYS A 27 -8.43 -5.67 -10.76
N GLU A 28 -7.11 -5.50 -10.60
CA GLU A 28 -6.28 -6.36 -9.76
C GLU A 28 -6.17 -5.89 -8.31
N PHE A 29 -6.66 -4.69 -7.95
CA PHE A 29 -6.55 -4.17 -6.58
C PHE A 29 -7.13 -5.11 -5.53
N SER A 30 -8.32 -5.67 -5.80
CA SER A 30 -9.00 -6.60 -4.88
C SER A 30 -8.25 -7.94 -4.70
N ARG A 31 -7.25 -8.24 -5.53
CA ARG A 31 -6.36 -9.40 -5.37
C ARG A 31 -5.35 -9.19 -4.24
N TYR A 32 -4.95 -7.94 -4.00
CA TYR A 32 -3.86 -7.59 -3.08
C TYR A 32 -4.31 -6.73 -1.89
N ALA A 33 -5.45 -6.07 -1.99
CA ALA A 33 -6.00 -5.19 -0.97
C ALA A 33 -7.44 -5.57 -0.60
N ARG A 34 -7.84 -5.23 0.63
CA ARG A 34 -9.21 -5.25 1.14
C ARG A 34 -9.42 -4.09 2.12
N GLY A 35 -10.67 -3.88 2.53
CA GLY A 35 -11.02 -2.88 3.54
C GLY A 35 -10.50 -1.48 3.20
N GLU A 36 -9.98 -0.79 4.22
CA GLU A 36 -9.46 0.57 4.12
C GLU A 36 -8.38 0.71 3.03
N ALA A 37 -7.45 -0.26 2.95
CA ALA A 37 -6.39 -0.20 1.96
C ALA A 37 -6.92 -0.28 0.53
N LEU A 38 -7.98 -1.05 0.28
CA LEU A 38 -8.62 -1.14 -1.04
C LEU A 38 -9.36 0.15 -1.39
N GLU A 39 -10.13 0.70 -0.45
CA GLU A 39 -10.85 1.95 -0.63
C GLU A 39 -9.89 3.11 -0.93
N SER A 40 -8.77 3.18 -0.20
CA SER A 40 -7.73 4.20 -0.40
C SER A 40 -7.16 4.17 -1.82
N ILE A 41 -6.69 3.01 -2.29
CA ILE A 41 -6.04 2.94 -3.61
C ILE A 41 -7.03 3.10 -4.77
N GLN A 42 -8.30 2.75 -4.56
CA GLN A 42 -9.36 3.04 -5.51
C GLN A 42 -9.63 4.53 -5.60
N GLY A 43 -9.74 5.23 -4.46
CA GLY A 43 -9.95 6.68 -4.42
C GLY A 43 -8.81 7.44 -5.08
N ASP A 44 -7.57 7.12 -4.73
CA ASP A 44 -6.37 7.70 -5.36
C ASP A 44 -6.37 7.48 -6.89
N SER A 45 -6.66 6.25 -7.35
CA SER A 45 -6.70 5.97 -8.79
C SER A 45 -7.77 6.77 -9.52
N GLN A 46 -8.94 7.00 -8.89
CA GLN A 46 -10.02 7.79 -9.49
C GLN A 46 -9.60 9.25 -9.68
N VAL A 47 -8.99 9.86 -8.66
CA VAL A 47 -8.54 11.27 -8.74
C VAL A 47 -7.32 11.46 -9.64
N ILE A 48 -6.55 10.40 -9.89
CA ILE A 48 -5.48 10.40 -10.89
C ILE A 48 -6.08 10.25 -12.30
N GLU A 49 -7.08 9.38 -12.48
CA GLU A 49 -7.77 9.15 -13.76
C GLU A 49 -8.56 10.38 -14.24
N ASP A 50 -9.27 11.06 -13.33
CA ASP A 50 -10.01 12.28 -13.65
C ASP A 50 -9.10 13.52 -13.85
N GLY A 51 -7.82 13.39 -13.49
CA GLY A 51 -6.79 14.42 -13.65
C GLY A 51 -6.83 15.54 -12.61
N SER A 52 -7.57 15.37 -11.51
CA SER A 52 -7.55 16.29 -10.37
C SER A 52 -6.24 16.18 -9.57
N TYR A 53 -5.64 14.99 -9.54
CA TYR A 53 -4.34 14.70 -8.93
C TYR A 53 -3.35 14.17 -9.96
N VAL A 54 -2.06 14.39 -9.69
CA VAL A 54 -0.95 13.91 -10.50
C VAL A 54 -0.06 13.03 -9.64
N PHE A 55 0.13 11.80 -10.09
CA PHE A 55 1.15 10.90 -9.58
C PHE A 55 2.44 11.05 -10.38
N THR A 56 3.58 11.15 -9.68
CA THR A 56 4.91 11.10 -10.31
C THR A 56 5.80 10.10 -9.58
N GLY A 57 6.76 9.52 -10.31
CA GLY A 57 7.77 8.63 -9.72
C GLY A 57 7.32 7.18 -9.55
N ASN A 58 7.79 6.54 -8.47
CA ASN A 58 7.53 5.15 -8.11
C ASN A 58 7.47 4.98 -6.59
N VAL A 59 6.45 4.26 -6.12
CA VAL A 59 6.38 3.80 -4.73
C VAL A 59 7.21 2.52 -4.59
N GLU A 60 8.40 2.64 -4.01
CA GLU A 60 9.33 1.51 -3.80
C GLU A 60 9.66 1.39 -2.31
N PRO A 61 8.99 0.48 -1.57
CA PRO A 61 9.29 0.23 -0.17
C PRO A 61 10.71 -0.30 0.04
N THR A 62 11.39 0.20 1.06
CA THR A 62 12.70 -0.28 1.51
C THR A 62 12.65 -0.68 2.99
N LYS A 63 13.73 -1.27 3.53
CA LYS A 63 13.83 -1.70 4.94
C LYS A 63 12.61 -2.53 5.41
N VAL A 64 12.12 -3.42 4.55
CA VAL A 64 10.92 -4.23 4.81
C VAL A 64 11.20 -5.25 5.92
N ALA A 65 10.38 -5.24 6.97
CA ALA A 65 10.49 -6.14 8.10
C ALA A 65 9.12 -6.59 8.62
N VAL A 66 8.96 -7.88 8.91
CA VAL A 66 7.79 -8.38 9.63
C VAL A 66 7.96 -8.04 11.10
N THR A 67 7.04 -7.26 11.66
CA THR A 67 7.10 -6.80 13.06
C THR A 67 6.16 -7.56 13.98
N LYS A 68 5.08 -8.11 13.43
CA LYS A 68 4.12 -8.89 14.20
C LYS A 68 3.52 -10.01 13.36
N PHE A 69 3.28 -11.14 14.00
CA PHE A 69 2.47 -12.22 13.45
C PHE A 69 1.51 -12.72 14.53
N ASP A 70 0.22 -12.59 14.26
CA ASP A 70 -0.85 -13.13 15.10
C ASP A 70 -1.56 -14.23 14.30
N GLY A 71 -1.14 -15.48 14.50
CA GLY A 71 -1.76 -16.65 13.89
C GLY A 71 -1.77 -17.81 14.87
N ILE A 72 -2.97 -18.31 15.21
CA ILE A 72 -3.13 -19.53 16.01
C ILE A 72 -3.62 -20.62 15.06
N GLN A 73 -2.80 -21.67 14.87
CA GLN A 73 -3.23 -22.85 14.12
C GLN A 73 -4.52 -23.41 14.74
N GLY A 74 -5.57 -23.53 13.92
CA GLY A 74 -6.86 -24.08 14.33
C GLY A 74 -7.83 -23.09 14.98
N SER A 75 -7.52 -21.78 15.01
CA SER A 75 -8.49 -20.76 15.46
C SER A 75 -9.39 -20.29 14.32
N ALA A 76 -10.60 -19.86 14.66
CA ALA A 76 -11.53 -19.21 13.72
C ALA A 76 -11.17 -17.74 13.43
N SER A 77 -10.13 -17.21 14.10
CA SER A 77 -9.68 -15.83 13.92
C SER A 77 -8.79 -15.72 12.68
N PRO A 78 -8.92 -14.63 11.89
CA PRO A 78 -8.06 -14.41 10.74
C PRO A 78 -6.59 -14.29 11.17
N GLU A 79 -5.69 -14.91 10.40
CA GLU A 79 -4.26 -14.71 10.62
C GLU A 79 -3.88 -13.28 10.21
N ARG A 80 -3.02 -12.64 11.00
CA ARG A 80 -2.56 -11.26 10.75
C ARG A 80 -1.05 -11.17 10.75
N VAL A 81 -0.51 -10.42 9.81
CA VAL A 81 0.90 -10.07 9.72
C VAL A 81 1.01 -8.54 9.64
N ASN A 82 1.88 -7.95 10.46
CA ASN A 82 2.25 -6.54 10.33
C ASN A 82 3.62 -6.46 9.66
N VAL A 83 3.70 -5.68 8.57
CA VAL A 83 4.93 -5.44 7.81
C VAL A 83 5.26 -3.97 7.90
N GLN A 84 6.39 -3.63 8.51
CA GLN A 84 6.94 -2.27 8.48
C GLN A 84 7.90 -2.11 7.32
N PHE A 85 7.92 -0.90 6.76
CA PHE A 85 8.77 -0.55 5.63
C PHE A 85 8.93 0.97 5.55
N CYS A 86 9.91 1.37 4.76
CA CYS A 86 10.30 2.75 4.56
C CYS A 86 9.95 3.24 3.15
N PHE A 87 9.34 4.41 3.09
CA PHE A 87 9.23 5.19 1.86
C PHE A 87 10.29 6.28 1.80
N ASP A 88 10.89 6.42 0.62
CA ASP A 88 11.60 7.63 0.21
C ASP A 88 10.59 8.53 -0.52
N LEU A 89 10.12 9.56 0.17
CA LEU A 89 9.12 10.52 -0.32
C LEU A 89 9.71 11.48 -1.34
N THR A 90 11.03 11.47 -1.57
CA THR A 90 11.67 12.23 -2.65
C THR A 90 11.55 11.54 -4.02
N LYS A 91 11.16 10.26 -4.04
CA LYS A 91 11.10 9.43 -5.26
C LYS A 91 9.75 9.40 -5.95
N TRP A 92 8.70 9.85 -5.27
CA TRP A 92 7.36 9.85 -5.80
C TRP A 92 6.51 10.93 -5.14
N SER A 93 5.43 11.30 -5.81
CA SER A 93 4.45 12.23 -5.26
C SER A 93 3.06 11.88 -5.74
N LEU A 94 2.06 12.14 -4.90
CA LEU A 94 0.66 12.25 -5.30
C LEU A 94 0.14 13.60 -4.78
N ALA A 95 -0.20 14.51 -5.68
CA ALA A 95 -0.59 15.87 -5.32
C ALA A 95 -1.67 16.41 -6.28
N PRO A 96 -2.49 17.39 -5.84
CA PRO A 96 -3.40 18.09 -6.76
C PRO A 96 -2.62 18.67 -7.94
N LYS A 97 -3.20 18.62 -9.14
CA LYS A 97 -2.51 18.95 -10.41
C LYS A 97 -1.83 20.33 -10.45
N ASN A 98 -2.33 21.29 -9.68
CA ASN A 98 -1.83 22.67 -9.65
C ASN A 98 -1.08 23.01 -8.36
N GLU A 99 -0.75 22.02 -7.54
CA GLU A 99 -0.05 22.20 -6.28
C GLU A 99 1.29 21.48 -6.29
N THR A 100 2.33 22.16 -5.81
CA THR A 100 3.62 21.53 -5.57
C THR A 100 3.56 20.83 -4.21
N PRO A 101 3.75 19.51 -4.15
CA PRO A 101 3.77 18.80 -2.87
C PRO A 101 4.90 19.36 -2.00
N THR A 102 4.54 19.83 -0.80
CA THR A 102 5.52 20.26 0.19
C THR A 102 5.82 19.07 1.09
N LEU A 103 7.04 18.53 0.98
CA LEU A 103 7.49 17.46 1.85
C LEU A 103 7.73 18.01 3.26
N THR A 104 7.14 17.35 4.25
CA THR A 104 7.45 17.62 5.67
C THR A 104 8.60 16.76 6.20
N SER A 105 8.96 15.72 5.46
CA SER A 105 10.12 14.85 5.66
C SER A 105 10.45 14.16 4.33
N ASP A 106 11.70 13.76 4.14
CA ASP A 106 12.16 12.98 3.00
C ASP A 106 11.76 11.50 3.12
N PHE A 107 11.49 11.02 4.34
CA PHE A 107 11.21 9.61 4.62
C PHE A 107 9.99 9.41 5.50
N ALA A 108 9.36 8.25 5.35
CA ALA A 108 8.29 7.80 6.24
C ALA A 108 8.40 6.29 6.51
N THR A 109 8.31 5.91 7.79
CA THR A 109 8.10 4.53 8.19
C THR A 109 6.60 4.26 8.23
N MET A 110 6.17 3.31 7.42
CA MET A 110 4.79 2.87 7.30
C MET A 110 4.66 1.42 7.79
N GLU A 111 3.45 1.03 8.14
CA GLU A 111 3.11 -0.35 8.44
C GLU A 111 1.90 -0.77 7.62
N HIS A 112 1.96 -1.95 7.03
CA HIS A 112 0.81 -2.65 6.47
C HIS A 112 0.30 -3.67 7.47
N GLU A 113 -1.00 -3.63 7.75
CA GLU A 113 -1.71 -4.76 8.33
C GLU A 113 -2.19 -5.66 7.18
N ILE A 114 -1.75 -6.92 7.20
CA ILE A 114 -2.08 -7.92 6.16
C ILE A 114 -2.83 -9.05 6.83
N THR A 115 -4.05 -9.35 6.38
CA THR A 115 -4.88 -10.39 6.98
C THR A 115 -5.10 -11.56 6.02
N TYR A 116 -5.28 -12.75 6.58
CA TYR A 116 -5.71 -13.95 5.85
C TYR A 116 -7.18 -14.22 6.12
N GLU A 117 -8.00 -13.96 5.11
CA GLU A 117 -9.45 -14.16 5.12
C GLU A 117 -9.87 -14.72 3.77
N ASP A 118 -10.93 -15.53 3.76
CA ASP A 118 -11.48 -16.15 2.54
C ASP A 118 -10.43 -16.85 1.66
N GLY A 119 -9.45 -17.50 2.30
CA GLY A 119 -8.40 -18.23 1.60
C GLY A 119 -7.32 -17.37 0.96
N SER A 120 -7.24 -16.07 1.27
CA SER A 120 -6.27 -15.17 0.64
C SER A 120 -5.68 -14.13 1.60
N TRP A 121 -4.38 -13.86 1.43
CA TRP A 121 -3.68 -12.77 2.09
C TRP A 121 -3.91 -11.46 1.33
N LYS A 122 -4.31 -10.40 2.02
CA LYS A 122 -4.47 -9.07 1.43
C LYS A 122 -4.09 -7.98 2.44
N VAL A 123 -3.55 -6.88 1.94
CA VAL A 123 -3.34 -5.66 2.73
C VAL A 123 -4.70 -5.11 3.12
N ALA A 124 -4.97 -5.00 4.41
CA ALA A 124 -6.24 -4.53 4.95
C ALA A 124 -6.20 -3.05 5.33
N ALA A 125 -5.06 -2.59 5.85
CA ALA A 125 -4.85 -1.20 6.27
C ALA A 125 -3.38 -0.78 6.14
N GLN A 126 -3.16 0.52 6.07
CA GLN A 126 -1.84 1.15 6.10
C GLN A 126 -1.81 2.24 7.16
N THR A 127 -0.73 2.30 7.94
CA THR A 127 -0.59 3.31 9.01
C THR A 127 0.79 3.94 8.99
N LEU A 128 0.85 5.27 9.10
CA LEU A 128 2.10 6.00 9.34
C LEU A 128 2.57 5.73 10.78
N LYS A 129 3.80 5.24 10.94
CA LYS A 129 4.43 5.03 12.25
C LYS A 129 5.35 6.16 12.64
N ASP A 130 6.15 6.64 11.69
CA ASP A 130 7.07 7.74 11.92
C ASP A 130 7.36 8.49 10.61
N ARG A 131 7.71 9.78 10.70
CA ARG A 131 8.18 10.61 9.57
C ARG A 131 9.70 10.52 9.43
N SER A 132 10.25 9.35 9.70
CA SER A 132 11.67 9.04 9.60
C SER A 132 11.87 7.59 9.17
N CYS A 133 13.10 7.28 8.78
CA CYS A 133 13.66 5.97 8.45
C CYS A 133 15.15 6.00 8.81
#